data_AF-A0A494YS58-F1
#
_entry.id   AF-A0A494YS58-F1
#
_cell.length_a   1.000
_cell.length_b   1.000
_cell.length_c   1.000
_cell.angle_alpha   90.00
_cell.angle_beta   90.00
_cell.angle_gamma   90.00
#
_symmetry.space_group_name_H-M   'P 1'
#
loop_
_entity.id
_entity.type
_entity.pdbx_description
1 polymer ?
#
loop_
_entity_poly.entity_id
_entity_poly.type
_entity_poly.pdbx_seq_one_letter_code
_entity_poly.pdbx_strand_id
1 'polypeptide(L)'
;MPIDFGRFKKREDSQRETHPIKIYDGLSRSGRLNDLWRGQYLALEEWEKVRKDNDLVVSLNTGGGKTVIGLIQGQALVNETGGRVFYLCGSIQLIKQTAEVASLMPLKVATYYNRQFENEVDFNKGEILCITTYQALFNGFSRFAKEEIA
;
A
#
# COMPACT_ATOMS: atom_id res chain seq x y z
N MET A 1 -24.07 5.12 -33.79
CA MET A 1 -23.21 6.25 -33.40
C MET A 1 -21.87 5.68 -32.95
N PRO A 2 -20.73 6.11 -33.51
CA PRO A 2 -19.43 5.68 -33.02
C PRO A 2 -19.17 6.28 -31.64
N ILE A 3 -18.71 5.48 -30.68
CA ILE A 3 -18.30 5.95 -29.36
C ILE A 3 -16.95 6.65 -29.52
N ASP A 4 -16.91 7.94 -29.20
CA ASP A 4 -15.69 8.77 -29.25
C ASP A 4 -14.91 8.63 -27.93
N PHE A 5 -13.78 7.92 -27.99
CA PHE A 5 -12.88 7.69 -26.86
C PHE A 5 -11.93 8.88 -26.59
N GLY A 6 -11.92 9.91 -27.43
CA GLY A 6 -11.10 11.12 -27.24
C GLY A 6 -11.51 11.97 -26.03
N ARG A 7 -12.67 11.67 -25.43
CA ARG A 7 -13.17 12.31 -24.20
C ARG A 7 -12.72 11.63 -22.91
N PHE A 8 -12.06 10.47 -22.98
CA PHE A 8 -11.35 9.92 -21.83
C PHE A 8 -10.10 10.77 -21.62
N LYS A 9 -10.31 11.91 -20.95
CA LYS A 9 -9.28 12.84 -20.52
C LYS A 9 -8.16 12.03 -19.88
N LYS A 10 -6.99 11.99 -20.53
CA LYS A 10 -5.75 11.52 -19.93
C LYS A 10 -5.64 12.29 -18.61
N ARG A 11 -5.73 11.59 -17.48
CA ARG A 11 -5.61 12.24 -16.17
C ARG A 11 -4.29 13.02 -16.20
N GLU A 12 -4.36 14.31 -15.89
CA GLU A 12 -3.15 15.04 -15.53
C GLU A 12 -2.57 14.29 -14.33
N ASP A 13 -1.37 13.75 -14.48
CA ASP A 13 -0.60 13.19 -13.37
C ASP A 13 -0.32 14.34 -12.40
N SER A 14 -1.24 14.58 -11.47
CA SER A 14 -0.87 15.28 -10.26
C SER A 14 0.19 14.41 -9.60
N GLN A 15 1.43 14.89 -9.53
CA GLN A 15 2.52 14.17 -8.88
C GLN A 15 2.06 13.81 -7.47
N ARG A 16 1.81 12.51 -7.24
CA ARG A 16 1.44 12.01 -5.92
C ARG A 16 2.68 12.11 -5.04
N GLU A 17 2.49 12.45 -3.77
CA GLU A 17 3.60 12.52 -2.82
C GLU A 17 4.19 11.11 -2.64
N THR A 18 5.47 10.95 -2.93
CA THR A 18 6.17 9.66 -2.87
C THR A 18 7.08 9.53 -1.66
N HIS A 19 7.39 10.64 -0.97
CA HIS A 19 8.28 10.63 0.18
C HIS A 19 7.55 10.06 1.41
N PRO A 20 8.04 9.00 2.04
CA PRO A 20 7.32 8.25 3.08
C PRO A 20 6.93 9.12 4.28
N ILE A 21 7.84 9.97 4.75
CA ILE A 21 7.56 10.88 5.88
C ILE A 21 6.45 11.89 5.53
N LYS A 22 6.44 12.43 4.31
CA LYS A 22 5.41 13.40 3.90
C LYS A 22 4.05 12.74 3.71
N ILE A 23 4.03 11.50 3.22
CA ILE A 23 2.81 10.68 3.19
C ILE A 23 2.27 10.52 4.62
N TYR A 24 3.13 10.12 5.56
CA TYR A 24 2.73 10.00 6.97
C TYR A 24 2.20 11.31 7.54
N ASP A 25 2.89 12.43 7.32
CA ASP A 25 2.48 13.75 7.83
C ASP A 25 1.15 14.23 7.23
N GLY A 26 0.84 13.85 5.98
CA GLY A 26 -0.46 14.11 5.36
C GLY A 26 -1.59 13.32 6.01
N LEU A 27 -1.30 12.08 6.41
CA LEU A 27 -2.25 11.17 7.05
C LEU A 27 -2.47 11.51 8.54
N SER A 28 -1.41 11.85 9.28
CA SER A 28 -1.48 12.15 10.71
C SER A 28 -2.37 13.34 11.04
N ARG A 29 -2.41 14.35 10.16
CA ARG A 29 -3.29 15.54 10.29
C ARG A 29 -4.79 15.22 10.26
N SER A 30 -5.16 14.06 9.74
CA SER A 30 -6.56 13.59 9.72
C SER A 30 -6.84 12.45 10.71
N GLY A 31 -5.81 11.93 11.37
CA GLY A 31 -5.87 10.71 12.18
C GLY A 31 -5.83 10.90 13.70
N ARG A 32 -5.93 9.78 14.42
CA ARG A 32 -5.82 9.70 15.89
C ARG A 32 -4.48 9.11 16.36
N LEU A 33 -3.47 9.05 15.49
CA LEU A 33 -2.22 8.35 15.78
C LEU A 33 -1.23 9.21 16.60
N ASN A 34 -0.44 8.54 17.44
CA ASN A 34 0.75 9.12 18.05
C ASN A 34 1.87 9.27 17.00
N ASP A 35 2.77 10.23 17.19
CA ASP A 35 3.94 10.45 16.34
C ASP A 35 4.76 9.17 16.09
N LEU A 36 5.42 9.11 14.94
CA LEU A 36 6.35 8.03 14.62
C LEU A 36 7.45 7.96 15.69
N TRP A 37 7.71 6.75 16.18
CA TRP A 37 8.85 6.54 17.05
C TRP A 37 10.14 6.73 16.24
N ARG A 38 11.22 7.15 16.91
CA ARG A 38 12.52 7.42 16.25
C ARG A 38 12.98 6.27 15.35
N GLY A 39 12.80 5.02 15.78
CA GLY A 39 13.17 3.85 14.98
C GLY A 39 12.35 3.70 13.69
N GLN A 40 11.06 4.07 13.70
CA GLN A 40 10.21 4.04 12.52
C GLN A 40 10.58 5.14 11.55
N TYR A 41 10.80 6.35 12.05
CA TYR A 41 11.25 7.49 11.27
C TYR A 41 12.57 7.18 10.56
N LEU A 42 13.58 6.68 11.29
CA LEU A 42 14.87 6.30 10.73
C LEU A 42 14.74 5.20 9.68
N ALA A 43 13.91 4.19 9.92
CA ALA A 43 13.68 3.11 8.95
C ALA A 43 13.08 3.65 7.63
N LEU A 44 12.14 4.59 7.69
CA LEU A 44 11.55 5.22 6.50
C LEU A 44 12.55 6.12 5.77
N GLU A 45 13.36 6.90 6.50
CA GLU A 45 14.41 7.75 5.94
C GLU A 45 15.55 6.94 5.29
N GLU A 46 15.94 5.82 5.89
CA GLU A 46 16.94 4.92 5.31
C GLU A 46 16.38 4.24 4.07
N TRP A 47 15.14 3.75 4.13
CA TRP A 47 14.47 3.15 2.98
C TRP A 47 14.36 4.13 1.80
N GLU A 48 14.02 5.40 2.04
CA GLU A 48 13.92 6.40 0.97
C GLU A 48 15.24 6.56 0.17
N LYS A 49 16.39 6.45 0.84
CA LYS A 49 17.72 6.55 0.20
C LYS A 49 18.02 5.38 -0.72
N VAL A 50 17.47 4.21 -0.44
CA VAL A 50 17.72 2.95 -1.17
C VAL A 50 16.47 2.46 -1.91
N ARG A 51 15.43 3.29 -2.08
CA ARG A 51 14.13 2.85 -2.64
C ARG A 51 14.19 2.25 -4.04
N LYS A 52 15.29 2.49 -4.77
CA LYS A 52 15.51 1.98 -6.14
C LYS A 52 16.04 0.54 -6.15
N ASP A 53 16.44 0.01 -5.00
CA ASP A 53 16.89 -1.37 -4.89
C ASP A 53 15.66 -2.31 -4.91
N ASN A 54 15.74 -3.38 -5.69
CA ASN A 54 14.61 -4.26 -5.94
C ASN A 54 14.21 -5.07 -4.69
N ASP A 55 15.19 -5.60 -3.96
CA ASP A 55 14.99 -6.51 -2.84
C ASP A 55 15.55 -5.91 -1.56
N LEU A 56 14.66 -5.50 -0.66
CA LEU A 56 15.02 -4.82 0.58
C LEU A 56 14.45 -5.55 1.80
N VAL A 57 15.24 -5.59 2.87
CA VAL A 57 14.82 -6.12 4.17
C VAL A 57 14.90 -5.02 5.21
N VAL A 58 13.76 -4.68 5.80
CA VAL A 58 13.69 -3.72 6.91
C VAL A 58 13.57 -4.50 8.23
N SER A 59 14.61 -4.41 9.06
CA SER A 59 14.66 -5.11 10.36
C SER A 59 14.32 -4.17 11.52
N LEU A 60 13.28 -4.50 12.28
CA LEU A 60 12.94 -3.83 13.54
C LEU A 60 12.59 -4.85 14.62
N ASN A 61 12.84 -4.50 15.88
CA ASN A 61 12.43 -5.29 17.04
C ASN A 61 10.90 -5.46 17.12
N THR A 62 10.44 -6.52 17.78
CA THR A 62 9.01 -6.75 18.07
C THR A 62 8.42 -5.58 18.86
N GLY A 63 7.17 -5.22 18.57
CA GLY A 63 6.53 -4.05 19.17
C GLY A 63 6.97 -2.69 18.60
N GLY A 64 7.98 -2.64 17.72
CA GLY A 64 8.45 -1.39 17.11
C GLY A 64 7.54 -0.78 16.03
N GLY A 65 6.35 -1.33 15.80
CA GLY A 65 5.37 -0.82 14.82
C GLY A 65 5.74 -1.04 13.35
N LYS A 66 6.28 -2.22 13.01
CA LYS A 66 6.62 -2.64 11.63
C LYS A 66 5.47 -2.47 10.63
N THR A 67 4.23 -2.68 11.08
CA THR A 67 3.03 -2.55 10.25
C THR A 67 2.88 -1.15 9.67
N VAL A 68 3.13 -0.11 10.48
CA VAL A 68 3.02 1.30 10.05
C VAL A 68 4.01 1.59 8.94
N ILE A 69 5.26 1.16 9.13
CA ILE A 69 6.34 1.34 8.15
C ILE A 69 5.96 0.69 6.82
N GLY A 70 5.55 -0.59 6.84
CA GLY A 70 5.22 -1.30 5.60
C GLY A 70 3.99 -0.73 4.89
N LEU A 71 3.00 -0.22 5.61
CA LEU A 71 1.85 0.47 5.01
C LEU A 71 2.25 1.77 4.32
N ILE A 72 3.11 2.57 4.95
CA ILE A 72 3.60 3.84 4.37
C ILE A 72 4.47 3.55 3.14
N GLN A 73 5.37 2.57 3.22
CA GLN A 73 6.19 2.13 2.08
C GLN A 73 5.32 1.64 0.93
N GLY A 74 4.32 0.80 1.21
CA GLY A 74 3.38 0.33 0.21
C GLY A 74 2.64 1.48 -0.49
N GLN A 75 2.15 2.47 0.27
CA GLN A 75 1.50 3.64 -0.33
C GLN A 75 2.49 4.51 -1.13
N ALA A 76 3.72 4.66 -0.68
CA ALA A 76 4.77 5.36 -1.42
C ALA A 76 5.07 4.69 -2.77
N LEU A 77 5.09 3.35 -2.81
CA LEU A 77 5.25 2.56 -4.04
C LEU A 77 4.03 2.69 -4.96
N VAL A 78 2.80 2.69 -4.42
CA VAL A 78 1.58 2.97 -5.19
C VAL A 78 1.64 4.37 -5.83
N ASN A 79 2.11 5.36 -5.07
CA ASN A 79 2.21 6.74 -5.53
C ASN A 79 3.29 6.91 -6.61
N GLU A 80 4.40 6.17 -6.51
CA GLU A 80 5.51 6.21 -7.47
C GLU A 80 5.18 5.47 -8.76
N THR A 81 4.65 4.26 -8.66
CA THR A 81 4.44 3.38 -9.83
C THR A 81 3.09 3.61 -10.51
N GLY A 82 2.10 4.14 -9.78
CA GLY A 82 0.71 4.13 -10.20
C GLY A 82 0.17 2.70 -10.39
N GLY A 83 0.89 1.70 -9.88
CA GLY A 83 0.65 0.29 -10.11
C GLY A 83 -0.05 -0.41 -8.95
N ARG A 84 -0.18 -1.73 -9.09
CA ARG A 84 -0.81 -2.61 -8.10
C ARG A 84 0.25 -3.09 -7.12
N VAL A 85 0.14 -2.65 -5.87
CA VAL A 85 1.05 -3.03 -4.77
C VAL A 85 0.30 -3.90 -3.78
N PHE A 86 0.90 -5.03 -3.40
CA PHE A 86 0.35 -5.96 -2.43
C PHE A 86 1.13 -5.94 -1.11
N TYR A 87 0.40 -5.91 0.01
CA TYR A 87 0.92 -6.17 1.34
C TYR A 87 0.52 -7.59 1.75
N LEU A 88 1.50 -8.49 1.87
CA LEU A 88 1.24 -9.92 2.10
C LEU A 88 1.37 -10.31 3.57
N CYS A 89 0.27 -10.86 4.10
CA CYS A 89 0.16 -11.36 5.46
C CYS A 89 0.19 -12.90 5.50
N GLY A 90 0.66 -13.47 6.62
CA GLY A 90 0.67 -14.92 6.84
C GLY A 90 -0.71 -15.52 7.16
N SER A 91 -1.70 -14.70 7.50
CA SER A 91 -3.05 -15.16 7.85
C SER A 91 -4.12 -14.09 7.61
N ILE A 92 -5.38 -14.51 7.54
CA ILE A 92 -6.54 -13.61 7.43
C ILE A 92 -6.67 -12.73 8.68
N GLN A 93 -6.30 -13.25 9.86
CA GLN A 93 -6.30 -12.47 11.08
C GLN A 93 -5.32 -11.28 11.00
N LEU A 94 -4.13 -11.51 10.43
CA LEU A 94 -3.15 -10.46 10.20
C LEU A 94 -3.62 -9.44 9.16
N ILE A 95 -4.39 -9.85 8.14
CA ILE A 95 -5.02 -8.90 7.19
C ILE A 95 -5.91 -7.94 7.96
N LYS A 96 -6.81 -8.45 8.80
CA LYS A 96 -7.77 -7.64 9.58
C LYS A 96 -7.06 -6.67 10.52
N GLN A 97 -6.05 -7.16 11.25
CA GLN A 97 -5.23 -6.32 12.14
C GLN A 97 -4.48 -5.23 11.37
N THR A 98 -3.95 -5.54 10.19
CA THR A 98 -3.23 -4.57 9.36
C THR A 98 -4.19 -3.51 8.80
N ALA A 99 -5.38 -3.92 8.35
CA ALA A 99 -6.41 -2.99 7.86
C ALA A 99 -6.93 -2.08 9.00
N GLU A 100 -7.07 -2.59 10.22
CA GLU A 100 -7.39 -1.80 11.40
C GLU A 100 -6.32 -0.74 11.66
N VAL A 101 -5.03 -1.11 11.65
CA VAL A 101 -3.92 -0.15 11.78
C VAL A 101 -3.95 0.91 10.68
N ALA A 102 -4.23 0.54 9.43
CA ALA A 102 -4.37 1.50 8.33
C ALA A 102 -5.50 2.51 8.60
N SER A 103 -6.63 2.04 9.13
CA SER A 103 -7.78 2.91 9.46
C SER A 103 -7.48 3.93 10.57
N LEU A 104 -6.55 3.62 11.49
CA LEU A 104 -6.10 4.56 12.53
C LEU A 104 -5.23 5.69 11.96
N MET A 105 -4.57 5.44 10.81
CA MET A 105 -3.73 6.38 10.05
C MET A 105 -4.47 6.99 8.84
N PRO A 106 -5.80 7.14 8.93
CA PRO A 106 -6.74 7.32 7.80
C PRO A 106 -6.29 6.84 6.41
N LEU A 107 -5.56 5.73 6.33
CA LEU A 107 -5.02 5.21 5.09
C LEU A 107 -6.06 4.27 4.48
N LYS A 108 -6.59 4.63 3.31
CA LYS A 108 -7.49 3.77 2.56
C LYS A 108 -6.71 2.60 1.98
N VAL A 109 -7.18 1.39 2.22
CA VAL A 109 -6.56 0.15 1.73
C VAL A 109 -7.62 -0.77 1.13
N ALA A 110 -7.22 -1.57 0.15
CA ALA A 110 -8.00 -2.70 -0.31
C ALA A 110 -7.69 -3.93 0.54
N THR A 111 -8.66 -4.85 0.64
CA THR A 111 -8.42 -6.17 1.24
C THR A 111 -8.96 -7.27 0.35
N TYR A 112 -8.25 -8.40 0.32
CA TYR A 112 -8.73 -9.60 -0.35
C TYR A 112 -8.52 -10.84 0.51
N TYR A 113 -9.62 -11.46 0.91
CA TYR A 113 -9.64 -12.75 1.62
C TYR A 113 -11.03 -13.39 1.48
N ASN A 114 -11.13 -14.71 1.67
CA ASN A 114 -12.41 -15.44 1.53
C ASN A 114 -13.16 -15.18 0.21
N ARG A 115 -12.43 -14.92 -0.89
CA ARG A 115 -12.97 -14.54 -2.21
C ARG A 115 -13.77 -13.22 -2.22
N GLN A 116 -13.66 -12.41 -1.18
CA GLN A 116 -14.23 -11.08 -1.11
C GLN A 116 -13.11 -10.05 -1.32
N PHE A 117 -13.36 -9.09 -2.22
CA PHE A 117 -12.43 -8.02 -2.52
C PHE A 117 -13.08 -6.68 -2.17
N GLU A 118 -12.53 -6.00 -1.17
CA GLU A 118 -12.97 -4.67 -0.74
C GLU A 118 -12.10 -3.59 -1.40
N ASN A 119 -12.73 -2.48 -1.80
CA ASN A 119 -12.07 -1.35 -2.49
C ASN A 119 -11.33 -1.74 -3.79
N GLU A 120 -11.84 -2.74 -4.51
CA GLU A 120 -11.23 -3.28 -5.74
C GLU A 120 -11.03 -2.20 -6.82
N VAL A 121 -11.99 -1.30 -6.98
CA VAL A 121 -11.95 -0.26 -8.01
C VAL A 121 -10.74 0.66 -7.82
N ASP A 122 -10.44 1.04 -6.59
CA ASP A 122 -9.36 1.98 -6.28
C ASP A 122 -7.99 1.29 -6.33
N PHE A 123 -7.95 0.01 -5.93
CA PHE A 123 -6.77 -0.83 -6.14
C PHE A 123 -6.44 -1.00 -7.63
N ASN A 124 -7.45 -1.28 -8.47
CA ASN A 124 -7.27 -1.45 -9.91
C ASN A 124 -6.84 -0.14 -10.61
N LYS A 125 -7.14 1.03 -10.03
CA LYS A 125 -6.64 2.33 -10.49
C LYS A 125 -5.23 2.65 -10.00
N GLY A 126 -4.63 1.77 -9.19
CA GLY A 126 -3.35 2.01 -8.54
C GLY A 126 -3.40 3.22 -7.62
N GLU A 127 -4.51 3.46 -6.91
CA GLU A 127 -4.65 4.57 -5.96
C GLU A 127 -4.33 4.14 -4.53
N ILE A 128 -4.54 2.85 -4.22
CA ILE A 128 -4.32 2.24 -2.91
C ILE A 128 -3.65 0.87 -3.04
N LEU A 129 -2.97 0.43 -1.98
CA LEU A 129 -2.44 -0.93 -1.87
C LEU A 129 -3.52 -1.96 -1.47
N CYS A 130 -3.28 -3.24 -1.77
CA CYS A 130 -4.12 -4.36 -1.35
C CYS A 130 -3.44 -5.22 -0.28
N ILE A 131 -4.11 -5.40 0.86
CA ILE A 131 -3.68 -6.30 1.93
C ILE A 131 -4.30 -7.68 1.69
N THR A 132 -3.47 -8.70 1.51
CA THR A 132 -3.93 -10.06 1.27
C THR A 132 -2.97 -11.10 1.84
N THR A 133 -3.18 -12.39 1.55
CA THR A 133 -2.31 -13.48 2.00
C THR A 133 -1.40 -13.97 0.87
N TYR A 134 -0.26 -14.54 1.23
CA TYR A 134 0.61 -15.25 0.28
C TYR A 134 -0.15 -16.33 -0.50
N GLN A 135 -1.03 -17.08 0.17
CA GLN A 135 -1.83 -18.12 -0.46
C GLN A 135 -2.80 -17.56 -1.49
N ALA A 136 -3.37 -16.38 -1.26
CA ALA A 136 -4.26 -15.74 -2.21
C ALA A 136 -3.52 -15.31 -3.49
N LEU A 137 -2.27 -14.86 -3.35
CA LEU A 137 -1.46 -14.41 -4.47
C LEU A 137 -0.84 -15.57 -5.26
N PHE A 138 -0.22 -16.53 -4.57
CA PHE A 138 0.64 -17.57 -5.17
C PHE A 138 -0.02 -18.94 -5.34
N ASN A 139 -1.33 -19.02 -5.60
CA ASN A 139 -2.00 -20.29 -5.88
C ASN A 139 -2.32 -20.48 -7.38
N GLY A 140 -2.44 -21.74 -7.84
CA GLY A 140 -2.71 -22.07 -9.25
C GLY A 140 -4.08 -21.62 -9.78
N PHE A 141 -4.99 -21.20 -8.89
CA PHE A 141 -6.28 -20.60 -9.21
C PHE A 141 -6.33 -19.12 -8.78
N SER A 142 -5.17 -18.48 -8.66
CA SER A 142 -5.07 -17.13 -8.12
C SER A 142 -5.80 -16.19 -9.06
N ARG A 143 -6.69 -15.37 -8.48
CA ARG A 143 -7.36 -14.29 -9.21
C ARG A 143 -6.35 -13.35 -9.87
N PHE A 144 -5.16 -13.21 -9.25
CA PHE A 144 -4.11 -12.28 -9.63
C PHE A 144 -3.11 -12.85 -10.65
N ALA A 145 -3.27 -14.10 -11.09
CA ALA A 145 -2.28 -14.78 -11.95
C ALA A 145 -2.02 -14.10 -13.31
N LYS A 146 -2.91 -13.19 -13.75
CA LYS A 146 -2.80 -12.46 -15.01
C LYS A 146 -2.58 -10.95 -14.82
N GLU A 147 -2.35 -10.51 -13.59
CA GLU A 147 -2.18 -9.11 -13.27
C GLU A 147 -0.70 -8.75 -13.27
N GLU A 148 -0.32 -7.65 -13.92
CA GLU A 148 1.01 -7.07 -13.74
C GLU A 148 1.08 -6.41 -12.36
N ILE A 149 2.05 -6.86 -11.57
CA ILE A 149 2.32 -6.39 -10.21
C ILE A 149 3.58 -5.54 -10.28
N ALA A 150 3.52 -4.36 -9.65
CA ALA A 150 4.62 -3.41 -9.60
C ALA A 150 5.59 -3.71 -8.43
#